data_AF-A0A015LJ12-F1
#
_entry.id   AF-A0A015LJ12-F1
#
_cell.length_a   1.000
_cell.length_b   1.000
_cell.length_c   1.000
_cell.angle_alpha   90.00
_cell.angle_beta   90.00
_cell.angle_gamma   90.00
#
_symmetry.space_group_name_H-M   'P 1'
#
loop_
_entity.id
_entity.type
_entity.pdbx_description
1 polymer ?
#
loop_
_entity_poly.entity_id
_entity_poly.type
_entity_poly.pdbx_seq_one_letter_code
_entity_poly.pdbx_strand_id
1 'polypeptide(L)'
;MSEAAFGSNFTNMTTKGILTFDQTYHYEEGEIQGLASSVITNLKTKPTDRSLIGQKVDFRISKEQFEMLIGLRSGGLPPAAKGKKWMDKVDLAVSLRDVLINEGIENNGIEPNKFHKLFTLGVHTYNYNYNIYGLDWKSKGVWRLGLLQKIKLPTSIDCLPVIEKLIISLLRVEETLHHIRKIHHEILIDKAKLYRARRTSSCAMDYSVCEHGRITRTRRVKE
;
A
#
# COMPACT_ATOMS: atom_id res chain seq x y z
N MET A 1 23.71 5.55 21.96
CA MET A 1 22.65 5.62 20.92
C MET A 1 22.16 7.06 20.86
N SER A 2 22.04 7.67 19.69
CA SER A 2 21.43 9.01 19.58
C SER A 2 19.92 8.91 19.80
N GLU A 3 19.29 9.96 20.33
CA GLU A 3 17.82 10.02 20.51
C GLU A 3 17.06 9.78 19.20
N ALA A 4 17.64 10.21 18.07
CA ALA A 4 17.10 9.96 16.73
C ALA A 4 17.06 8.46 16.37
N ALA A 5 18.08 7.70 16.77
CA ALA A 5 18.12 6.24 16.55
C ALA A 5 17.16 5.50 17.49
N PHE A 6 16.97 5.99 18.72
CA PHE A 6 15.98 5.44 19.65
C PHE A 6 14.55 5.62 19.12
N GLY A 7 14.21 6.83 18.64
CA GLY A 7 12.88 7.12 18.10
C GLY A 7 12.51 6.27 16.87
N SER A 8 13.46 6.03 15.95
CA SER A 8 13.19 5.21 14.76
C SER A 8 13.07 3.73 15.09
N ASN A 9 13.99 3.20 15.90
CA ASN A 9 14.00 1.77 16.22
C ASN A 9 12.80 1.41 17.09
N PHE A 10 12.44 2.27 18.05
CA PHE A 10 11.25 2.08 18.86
C PHE A 10 9.97 2.05 18.00
N THR A 11 9.78 3.02 17.11
CA THR A 11 8.57 3.09 16.28
C THR A 11 8.43 1.90 15.36
N ASN A 12 9.52 1.47 14.70
CA ASN A 12 9.51 0.29 13.84
C ASN A 12 9.30 -0.99 14.65
N MET A 13 9.97 -1.13 15.79
CA MET A 13 9.80 -2.30 16.66
C MET A 13 8.37 -2.40 17.21
N THR A 14 7.76 -1.29 17.64
CA THR A 14 6.38 -1.29 18.12
C THR A 14 5.39 -1.53 16.98
N THR A 15 5.60 -0.89 15.82
CA THR A 15 4.75 -1.09 14.63
C THR A 15 4.81 -2.55 14.18
N LYS A 16 6.02 -3.12 14.05
CA LYS A 16 6.24 -4.53 13.71
C LYS A 16 5.62 -5.45 14.75
N GLY A 17 5.99 -5.25 16.03
CA GLY A 17 5.56 -6.10 17.13
C GLY A 17 4.04 -6.19 17.29
N ILE A 18 3.33 -5.07 17.11
CA ILE A 18 1.85 -5.05 17.18
C ILE A 18 1.26 -5.59 15.89
N LEU A 19 1.63 -5.05 14.73
CA LEU A 19 0.96 -5.36 13.46
C LEU A 19 1.31 -6.75 12.89
N THR A 20 2.32 -7.42 13.43
CA THR A 20 2.65 -8.82 13.06
C THR A 20 2.57 -9.77 14.25
N PHE A 21 1.87 -9.40 15.33
CA PHE A 21 1.78 -10.21 16.54
C PHE A 21 1.23 -11.61 16.25
N ASP A 22 0.20 -11.68 15.40
CA ASP A 22 -0.49 -12.91 15.00
C ASP A 22 0.21 -13.68 13.86
N GLN A 23 1.36 -13.18 13.37
CA GLN A 23 2.09 -13.70 12.22
C GLN A 23 1.26 -13.79 10.93
N THR A 24 0.14 -13.08 10.84
CA THR A 24 -0.71 -13.07 9.64
C THR A 24 -0.04 -12.33 8.50
N TYR A 25 0.62 -11.22 8.80
CA TYR A 25 1.16 -10.28 7.82
C TYR A 25 2.68 -10.39 7.67
N HIS A 26 3.16 -10.15 6.45
CA HIS A 26 4.58 -10.03 6.16
C HIS A 26 5.01 -8.57 6.33
N TYR A 27 5.97 -8.34 7.23
CA TYR A 27 6.57 -7.03 7.45
C TYR A 27 7.98 -7.01 6.89
N GLU A 28 8.25 -6.04 6.02
CA GLU A 28 9.57 -5.79 5.46
C GLU A 28 10.00 -4.36 5.80
N GLU A 29 11.26 -4.19 6.19
CA GLU A 29 11.85 -2.91 6.56
C GLU A 29 13.24 -2.73 5.97
N GLY A 30 13.65 -1.47 5.85
CA GLY A 30 14.84 -1.05 5.10
C GLY A 30 14.41 -0.22 3.90
N GLU A 31 15.32 0.49 3.23
CA GLU A 31 15.00 1.20 1.98
C GLU A 31 14.65 0.19 0.86
N ILE A 32 13.47 -0.41 0.96
CA ILE A 32 12.96 -1.49 0.11
C ILE A 32 12.12 -0.90 -1.02
N GLN A 33 11.96 -1.65 -2.10
CA GLN A 33 11.18 -1.21 -3.25
C GLN A 33 9.72 -1.65 -3.11
N GLY A 34 8.76 -0.76 -3.36
CA GLY A 34 7.34 -1.10 -3.44
C GLY A 34 7.05 -2.07 -4.58
N LEU A 35 6.33 -3.16 -4.30
CA LEU A 35 6.01 -4.22 -5.27
C LEU A 35 5.14 -3.66 -6.39
N ALA A 36 4.03 -3.02 -6.04
CA ALA A 36 3.09 -2.51 -7.03
C ALA A 36 3.72 -1.39 -7.86
N SER A 37 4.44 -0.46 -7.22
CA SER A 37 5.10 0.63 -7.92
C SER A 37 6.15 0.12 -8.92
N SER A 38 6.87 -0.95 -8.58
CA SER A 38 7.75 -1.65 -9.52
C SER A 38 6.99 -2.13 -10.76
N VAL A 39 5.86 -2.82 -10.56
CA VAL A 39 5.04 -3.34 -11.66
C VAL A 39 4.53 -2.19 -12.52
N ILE A 40 3.91 -1.18 -11.90
CA ILE A 40 3.31 -0.04 -12.60
C ILE A 40 4.35 0.71 -13.45
N THR A 41 5.54 0.96 -12.90
CA THR A 41 6.62 1.67 -13.61
C THR A 41 7.08 0.89 -14.83
N ASN A 42 7.09 -0.44 -14.76
CA ASN A 42 7.56 -1.32 -15.82
C ASN A 42 6.45 -1.80 -16.78
N LEU A 43 5.19 -1.36 -16.63
CA LEU A 43 4.07 -1.80 -17.48
C LEU A 43 4.27 -1.51 -18.98
N LYS A 44 4.98 -0.41 -19.30
CA LYS A 44 5.17 0.07 -20.69
C LYS A 44 6.57 -0.19 -21.24
N THR A 45 7.49 -0.70 -20.42
CA THR A 45 8.87 -0.99 -20.82
C THR A 45 8.93 -2.36 -21.48
N LYS A 46 9.86 -2.54 -22.43
CA LYS A 46 10.07 -3.87 -23.01
C LYS A 46 10.72 -4.76 -21.93
N PRO A 47 10.42 -6.06 -21.88
CA PRO A 47 11.07 -7.00 -20.95
C PRO A 47 12.60 -7.06 -21.08
N THR A 48 13.14 -6.58 -22.22
CA THR A 48 14.57 -6.53 -22.52
C THR A 48 15.26 -5.27 -22.02
N ASP A 49 14.50 -4.24 -21.63
CA ASP A 49 15.05 -3.01 -21.06
C ASP A 49 15.34 -3.24 -19.57
N ARG A 50 16.34 -2.55 -19.01
CA ARG A 50 16.62 -2.65 -17.56
C ARG A 50 15.35 -2.28 -16.79
N SER A 51 14.92 -3.16 -15.89
CA SER A 51 13.78 -2.89 -15.02
C SER A 51 14.04 -1.62 -14.22
N LEU A 52 13.10 -0.69 -14.27
CA LEU A 52 13.15 0.50 -13.45
C LEU A 52 12.82 0.13 -12.01
N ILE A 53 13.61 0.69 -11.09
CA ILE A 53 13.34 0.60 -9.66
C ILE A 53 12.10 1.47 -9.41
N GLY A 54 11.03 0.85 -8.91
CA GLY A 54 9.82 1.52 -8.45
C GLY A 54 10.07 2.37 -7.21
N GLN A 55 9.03 2.97 -6.65
CA GLN A 55 9.17 3.81 -5.46
C GLN A 55 9.82 3.04 -4.30
N LYS A 56 10.81 3.67 -3.65
CA LYS A 56 11.42 3.14 -2.44
C LYS A 56 10.60 3.54 -1.22
N VAL A 57 10.46 2.63 -0.27
CA VAL A 57 9.70 2.80 0.97
C VAL A 57 10.54 2.36 2.17
N ASP A 58 10.26 2.91 3.36
CA ASP A 58 11.01 2.56 4.58
C ASP A 58 10.55 1.22 5.17
N PHE A 59 9.25 0.93 5.04
CA PHE A 59 8.68 -0.36 5.40
C PHE A 59 7.38 -0.61 4.64
N ARG A 60 6.97 -1.87 4.58
CA ARG A 60 5.64 -2.28 4.12
C ARG A 60 5.09 -3.43 4.94
N ILE A 61 3.77 -3.52 4.94
CA ILE A 61 3.04 -4.71 5.41
C ILE A 61 2.23 -5.25 4.24
N SER A 62 2.43 -6.54 3.95
CA SER A 62 1.78 -7.21 2.85
C SER A 62 1.16 -8.54 3.26
N LYS A 63 0.17 -8.98 2.48
CA LYS A 63 -0.39 -10.32 2.53
C LYS A 63 -0.68 -10.76 1.10
N GLU A 64 -0.27 -11.97 0.73
CA GLU A 64 -0.54 -12.52 -0.61
C GLU A 64 -0.13 -11.56 -1.74
N GLN A 65 1.03 -10.90 -1.58
CA GLN A 65 1.60 -9.88 -2.48
C GLN A 65 0.84 -8.53 -2.54
N PHE A 66 -0.30 -8.40 -1.88
CA PHE A 66 -1.01 -7.12 -1.75
C PHE A 66 -0.39 -6.26 -0.64
N GLU A 67 0.10 -5.08 -0.99
CA GLU A 67 0.74 -4.12 -0.07
C GLU A 67 -0.32 -3.28 0.66
N MET A 68 -0.72 -3.72 1.84
CA MET A 68 -1.85 -3.15 2.58
C MET A 68 -1.48 -1.87 3.35
N LEU A 69 -0.24 -1.80 3.84
CA LEU A 69 0.32 -0.65 4.55
C LEU A 69 1.69 -0.32 3.98
N ILE A 70 1.92 0.95 3.63
CA ILE A 70 3.24 1.45 3.21
C ILE A 70 3.69 2.57 4.14
N GLY A 71 4.95 2.54 4.56
CA GLY A 71 5.56 3.53 5.43
C GLY A 71 6.66 4.34 4.73
N LEU A 72 6.60 5.67 4.90
CA LEU A 72 7.66 6.59 4.52
C LEU A 72 8.05 7.52 5.68
N ARG A 73 9.33 7.89 5.73
CA ARG A 73 9.90 8.74 6.76
C ARG A 73 10.66 9.92 6.17
N SER A 74 10.24 11.13 6.55
CA SER A 74 10.97 12.35 6.21
C SER A 74 12.04 12.65 7.25
N GLY A 75 13.12 11.87 7.21
CA GLY A 75 14.33 12.09 8.00
C GLY A 75 14.17 11.87 9.52
N GLY A 76 15.25 12.17 10.24
CA GLY A 76 15.33 12.09 11.71
C GLY A 76 15.48 13.47 12.35
N LEU A 77 16.29 13.57 13.39
CA LEU A 77 16.75 14.85 13.93
C LEU A 77 18.08 15.23 13.26
N PRO A 78 18.25 16.49 12.78
CA PRO A 78 17.28 17.60 12.85
C PRO A 78 16.09 17.44 11.87
N PRO A 79 14.96 18.11 12.16
CA PRO A 79 13.75 18.05 11.34
C PRO A 79 14.01 18.25 9.85
N ALA A 80 13.49 17.36 9.01
CA ALA A 80 13.54 17.55 7.56
C ALA A 80 12.85 18.85 7.13
N ALA A 81 13.36 19.46 6.05
CA ALA A 81 12.79 20.65 5.44
C ALA A 81 11.33 20.40 4.98
N LYS A 82 10.53 21.47 4.90
CA LYS A 82 9.12 21.39 4.47
C LYS A 82 8.98 20.73 3.08
N GLY A 83 9.91 21.02 2.17
CA GLY A 83 9.95 20.41 0.84
C GLY A 83 10.08 18.88 0.89
N LYS A 84 11.00 18.34 1.69
CA LYS A 84 11.18 16.88 1.85
C LYS A 84 9.93 16.21 2.44
N LYS A 85 9.33 16.84 3.46
CA LYS A 85 8.08 16.36 4.09
C LYS A 85 6.93 16.30 3.09
N TRP A 86 6.83 17.29 2.20
CA TRP A 86 5.82 17.32 1.16
C TRP A 86 6.08 16.25 0.09
N MET A 87 7.31 16.16 -0.41
CA MET A 87 7.70 15.18 -1.43
C MET A 87 7.44 13.75 -0.97
N ASP A 88 7.85 13.38 0.25
CA ASP A 88 7.62 12.03 0.76
C ASP A 88 6.14 11.71 0.94
N LYS A 89 5.31 12.71 1.26
CA LYS A 89 3.87 12.53 1.31
C LYS A 89 3.28 12.28 -0.08
N VAL A 90 3.80 12.96 -1.11
CA VAL A 90 3.42 12.71 -2.51
C VAL A 90 3.88 11.33 -2.95
N ASP A 91 5.12 10.93 -2.64
CA ASP A 91 5.65 9.60 -2.93
C ASP A 91 4.84 8.50 -2.23
N LEU A 92 4.40 8.74 -0.99
CA LEU A 92 3.49 7.85 -0.27
C LEU A 92 2.18 7.71 -1.05
N ALA A 93 1.56 8.83 -1.44
CA ALA A 93 0.30 8.82 -2.17
C ALA A 93 0.40 8.08 -3.51
N VAL A 94 1.50 8.29 -4.24
CA VAL A 94 1.80 7.60 -5.49
C VAL A 94 1.98 6.11 -5.26
N SER A 95 2.73 5.72 -4.22
CA SER A 95 2.94 4.31 -3.89
C SER A 95 1.63 3.60 -3.55
N LEU A 96 0.80 4.21 -2.71
CA LEU A 96 -0.52 3.67 -2.34
C LEU A 96 -1.48 3.57 -3.55
N ARG A 97 -1.45 4.57 -4.43
CA ARG A 97 -2.21 4.56 -5.68
C ARG A 97 -1.77 3.41 -6.57
N ASP A 98 -0.47 3.22 -6.75
CA ASP A 98 0.09 2.17 -7.60
C ASP A 98 -0.36 0.79 -7.13
N VAL A 99 -0.49 0.56 -5.82
CA VAL A 99 -1.08 -0.67 -5.26
C VAL A 99 -2.49 -0.92 -5.78
N LEU A 100 -3.38 0.07 -5.67
CA LEU A 100 -4.76 -0.09 -6.12
C LEU A 100 -4.88 -0.22 -7.65
N ILE A 101 -4.01 0.47 -8.41
CA ILE A 101 -3.94 0.30 -9.86
C ILE A 101 -3.50 -1.12 -10.20
N ASN A 102 -2.47 -1.63 -9.54
CA ASN A 102 -1.96 -2.98 -9.77
C ASN A 102 -3.05 -4.02 -9.50
N GLU A 103 -3.81 -3.86 -8.41
CA GLU A 103 -4.97 -4.72 -8.13
C GLU A 103 -6.03 -4.67 -9.23
N GLY A 104 -6.34 -3.49 -9.77
CA GLY A 104 -7.28 -3.36 -10.88
C GLY A 104 -6.78 -4.07 -12.16
N ILE A 105 -5.48 -4.04 -12.42
CA ILE A 105 -4.86 -4.70 -13.58
C ILE A 105 -4.87 -6.22 -13.40
N GLU A 106 -4.39 -6.73 -12.27
CA GLU A 106 -4.32 -8.17 -11.99
C GLU A 106 -5.73 -8.79 -11.93
N ASN A 107 -6.68 -8.06 -11.33
CA ASN A 107 -8.05 -8.51 -11.16
C ASN A 107 -9.00 -8.00 -12.25
N ASN A 108 -8.45 -7.68 -13.43
CA ASN A 108 -9.21 -7.25 -14.60
C ASN A 108 -10.35 -8.22 -14.96
N GLY A 109 -11.53 -7.69 -15.26
CA GLY A 109 -12.76 -8.46 -15.47
C GLY A 109 -13.76 -8.46 -14.31
N ILE A 110 -13.36 -7.97 -13.13
CA ILE A 110 -14.25 -7.85 -11.97
C ILE A 110 -14.97 -6.50 -12.00
N GLU A 111 -16.19 -6.48 -11.46
CA GLU A 111 -17.00 -5.27 -11.37
C GLU A 111 -16.28 -4.13 -10.62
N PRO A 112 -16.18 -2.92 -11.20
CA PRO A 112 -15.49 -1.77 -10.59
C PRO A 112 -15.98 -1.43 -9.18
N ASN A 113 -17.26 -1.64 -8.89
CA ASN A 113 -17.87 -1.36 -7.58
C ASN A 113 -17.24 -2.15 -6.43
N LYS A 114 -16.65 -3.31 -6.71
CA LYS A 114 -15.91 -4.09 -5.70
C LYS A 114 -14.60 -3.40 -5.31
N PHE A 115 -13.91 -2.79 -6.28
CA PHE A 115 -12.67 -2.06 -6.03
C PHE A 115 -12.90 -0.72 -5.32
N HIS A 116 -14.06 -0.08 -5.50
CA HIS A 116 -14.41 1.14 -4.75
C HIS A 116 -14.52 0.92 -3.23
N LYS A 117 -14.66 -0.33 -2.77
CA LYS A 117 -14.61 -0.68 -1.34
C LYS A 117 -13.18 -0.92 -0.86
N LEU A 118 -12.24 -1.18 -1.77
CA LEU A 118 -10.85 -1.44 -1.43
C LEU A 118 -10.10 -0.13 -1.21
N PHE A 119 -9.25 -0.11 -0.19
CA PHE A 119 -8.38 1.01 0.13
C PHE A 119 -7.07 0.48 0.74
N THR A 120 -6.04 1.32 0.71
CA THR A 120 -4.73 1.03 1.31
C THR A 120 -4.41 2.05 2.38
N LEU A 121 -3.53 1.68 3.32
CA LEU A 121 -3.10 2.56 4.39
C LEU A 121 -1.67 3.04 4.16
N GLY A 122 -1.40 4.28 4.55
CA GLY A 122 -0.07 4.88 4.51
C GLY A 122 0.34 5.39 5.88
N VAL A 123 1.62 5.26 6.19
CA VAL A 123 2.22 5.89 7.36
C VAL A 123 3.27 6.88 6.88
N HIS A 124 3.15 8.12 7.33
CA HIS A 124 4.16 9.14 7.12
C HIS A 124 4.70 9.60 8.46
N THR A 125 5.97 9.34 8.69
CA THR A 125 6.65 9.75 9.93
C THR A 125 7.62 10.89 9.67
N TYR A 126 7.64 11.86 10.57
CA TYR A 126 8.67 12.92 10.57
C TYR A 126 8.76 13.57 11.95
N ASN A 127 9.98 13.87 12.39
CA ASN A 127 10.26 14.27 13.77
C ASN A 127 9.62 13.24 14.73
N TYR A 128 8.71 13.68 15.60
CA TYR A 128 7.91 12.87 16.51
C TYR A 128 6.43 12.82 16.09
N ASN A 129 6.14 12.89 14.79
CA ASN A 129 4.78 12.73 14.28
C ASN A 129 4.68 11.41 13.54
N TYR A 130 3.63 10.65 13.85
CA TYR A 130 3.24 9.44 13.16
C TYR A 130 1.85 9.69 12.59
N ASN A 131 1.79 9.92 11.29
CA ASN A 131 0.54 10.25 10.59
C ASN A 131 0.08 9.03 9.80
N ILE A 132 -1.15 8.61 10.07
CA ILE A 132 -1.81 7.52 9.36
C ILE A 132 -2.73 8.12 8.30
N TYR A 133 -2.57 7.66 7.07
CA TYR A 133 -3.36 8.01 5.91
C TYR A 133 -4.12 6.80 5.39
N GLY A 134 -5.23 7.05 4.73
CA GLY A 134 -5.93 6.08 3.89
C GLY A 134 -6.02 6.62 2.47
N LEU A 135 -5.87 5.74 1.48
CA LEU A 135 -6.10 6.07 0.09
C LEU A 135 -7.13 5.12 -0.51
N ASP A 136 -8.20 5.70 -1.06
CA ASP A 136 -9.25 4.96 -1.76
C ASP A 136 -9.43 5.45 -3.21
N TRP A 137 -9.99 4.56 -4.03
CA TRP A 137 -10.40 4.87 -5.39
C TRP A 137 -11.84 5.38 -5.39
N LYS A 138 -12.04 6.68 -5.63
CA LYS A 138 -13.38 7.28 -5.56
C LYS A 138 -14.17 7.13 -6.85
N SER A 139 -13.53 7.41 -7.98
CA SER A 139 -14.12 7.35 -9.31
C SER A 139 -13.01 7.36 -10.37
N LYS A 140 -13.37 7.24 -11.65
CA LYS A 140 -12.43 7.13 -12.77
C LYS A 140 -11.31 8.20 -12.69
N GLY A 141 -10.10 7.77 -12.33
CA GLY A 141 -8.88 8.58 -12.29
C GLY A 141 -8.72 9.42 -11.02
N VAL A 142 -9.68 9.33 -10.09
CA VAL A 142 -9.75 10.14 -8.87
C VAL A 142 -9.42 9.28 -7.66
N TRP A 143 -8.29 9.62 -7.04
CA TRP A 143 -7.77 9.01 -5.83
C TRP A 143 -7.89 9.99 -4.68
N ARG A 144 -8.37 9.54 -3.54
CA ARG A 144 -8.52 10.40 -2.36
C ARG A 144 -7.59 9.91 -1.27
N LEU A 145 -6.59 10.73 -0.96
CA LEU A 145 -5.73 10.55 0.20
C LEU A 145 -6.32 11.32 1.39
N GLY A 146 -6.82 10.59 2.38
CA GLY A 146 -7.32 11.16 3.64
C GLY A 146 -6.32 10.99 4.75
N LEU A 147 -6.10 12.04 5.56
CA LEU A 147 -5.41 11.88 6.84
C LEU A 147 -6.40 11.32 7.86
N LEU A 148 -6.14 10.11 8.35
CA LEU A 148 -7.02 9.42 9.30
C LEU A 148 -6.65 9.79 10.74
N GLN A 149 -5.36 9.83 11.06
CA GLN A 149 -4.93 10.10 12.42
C GLN A 149 -3.55 10.77 12.48
N LYS A 150 -3.39 11.71 13.42
CA LYS A 150 -2.08 12.26 13.82
C LYS A 150 -1.75 11.77 15.22
N ILE A 151 -0.58 11.17 15.36
CA ILE A 151 -0.08 10.66 16.64
C ILE A 151 1.26 11.32 16.91
N LYS A 152 1.49 11.68 18.18
CA LYS A 152 2.81 12.09 18.63
C LYS A 152 3.55 10.85 19.09
N LEU A 153 4.79 10.68 18.63
CA LEU A 153 5.66 9.63 19.14
C LEU A 153 6.18 10.04 20.53
N PRO A 154 6.36 9.08 21.45
CA PRO A 154 6.88 9.37 22.78
C PRO A 154 8.33 9.87 22.67
N THR A 155 8.63 10.92 23.41
CA THR A 155 9.99 11.48 23.52
C THR A 155 10.74 10.91 24.73
N SER A 156 10.02 10.36 25.71
CA SER A 156 10.55 9.63 26.87
C SER A 156 9.60 8.52 27.30
N ILE A 157 10.11 7.58 28.12
CA ILE A 157 9.33 6.46 28.68
C ILE A 157 8.26 6.96 29.67
N ASP A 158 8.49 8.11 30.30
CA ASP A 158 7.58 8.71 31.28
C ASP A 158 6.27 9.24 30.65
N CYS A 159 6.20 9.31 29.32
CA CYS A 159 5.02 9.75 28.59
C CYS A 159 4.01 8.59 28.36
N LEU A 160 3.61 7.90 29.43
CA LEU A 160 2.67 6.75 29.36
C LEU A 160 1.41 7.02 28.53
N PRO A 161 0.71 8.17 28.65
CA PRO A 161 -0.48 8.44 27.82
C PRO A 161 -0.19 8.54 26.32
N VAL A 162 1.03 8.97 25.95
CA VAL A 162 1.45 9.07 24.54
C VAL A 162 1.74 7.68 23.98
N ILE A 163 2.37 6.81 24.77
CA ILE A 163 2.64 5.41 24.42
C ILE A 163 1.31 4.66 24.25
N GLU A 164 0.40 4.78 25.22
CA GLU A 164 -0.92 4.17 25.17
C GLU A 164 -1.69 4.58 23.90
N LYS A 165 -1.71 5.88 23.58
CA LYS A 165 -2.35 6.39 22.37
C LYS A 165 -1.74 5.81 21.10
N LEU A 166 -0.42 5.63 21.03
CA LEU A 166 0.26 4.99 19.91
C LEU A 166 -0.18 3.53 19.77
N ILE A 167 -0.16 2.77 20.87
CA ILE A 167 -0.56 1.35 20.90
C ILE A 167 -2.01 1.18 20.43
N ILE A 168 -2.94 1.94 21.01
CA ILE A 168 -4.37 1.89 20.61
C ILE A 168 -4.54 2.19 19.12
N SER A 169 -3.77 3.14 18.58
CA SER A 169 -3.86 3.48 17.17
C SER A 169 -3.31 2.36 16.28
N LEU A 170 -2.24 1.68 16.69
CA LEU A 170 -1.69 0.54 15.96
C LEU A 170 -2.64 -0.66 16.00
N LEU A 171 -3.30 -0.93 17.13
CA LEU A 171 -4.35 -1.96 17.21
C LEU A 171 -5.52 -1.66 16.27
N ARG A 172 -5.92 -0.39 16.12
CA ARG A 172 -6.93 0.01 15.13
C ARG A 172 -6.45 -0.15 13.70
N VAL A 173 -5.16 0.10 13.42
CA VAL A 173 -4.57 -0.18 12.11
C VAL A 173 -4.64 -1.68 11.83
N GLU A 174 -4.27 -2.53 12.78
CA GLU A 174 -4.36 -3.99 12.65
C GLU A 174 -5.79 -4.45 12.33
N GLU A 175 -6.80 -3.97 13.06
CA GLU A 175 -8.20 -4.26 12.79
C GLU A 175 -8.62 -3.80 11.38
N THR A 176 -8.15 -2.62 10.96
CA THR A 176 -8.41 -2.09 9.62
C THR A 176 -7.73 -2.94 8.54
N LEU A 177 -6.51 -3.44 8.78
CA LEU A 177 -5.85 -4.39 7.87
C LEU A 177 -6.69 -5.66 7.72
N HIS A 178 -7.23 -6.21 8.81
CA HIS A 178 -8.13 -7.36 8.74
C HIS A 178 -9.37 -7.09 7.88
N HIS A 179 -9.92 -5.88 7.95
CA HIS A 179 -11.05 -5.47 7.11
C HIS A 179 -10.66 -5.36 5.63
N ILE A 180 -9.54 -4.69 5.32
CA ILE A 180 -9.01 -4.57 3.96
C ILE A 180 -8.76 -5.97 3.36
N ARG A 181 -8.16 -6.89 4.14
CA ARG A 181 -7.90 -8.26 3.71
C ARG A 181 -9.17 -9.00 3.33
N LYS A 182 -10.26 -8.85 4.10
CA LYS A 182 -11.56 -9.49 3.77
C LYS A 182 -12.09 -9.00 2.43
N ILE A 183 -12.03 -7.69 2.17
CA ILE A 183 -12.46 -7.10 0.90
C ILE A 183 -11.59 -7.62 -0.25
N HIS A 184 -10.28 -7.61 -0.09
CA HIS A 184 -9.34 -8.14 -1.09
C HIS A 184 -9.59 -9.62 -1.39
N HIS A 185 -9.83 -10.42 -0.36
CA HIS A 185 -10.13 -11.85 -0.51
C HIS A 185 -11.43 -12.09 -1.30
N GLU A 186 -12.48 -11.29 -1.10
CA GLU A 186 -13.70 -11.36 -1.92
C GLU A 186 -13.41 -11.10 -3.41
N ILE A 187 -12.55 -10.12 -3.71
CA ILE A 187 -12.10 -9.82 -5.08
C ILE A 187 -11.37 -11.03 -5.66
N LEU A 188 -10.46 -11.66 -4.91
CA LEU A 188 -9.73 -12.85 -5.37
C LEU A 188 -10.65 -14.05 -5.62
N ILE A 189 -11.66 -14.26 -4.76
CA ILE A 189 -12.67 -15.31 -4.96
C ILE A 189 -13.44 -15.07 -6.26
N ASP A 190 -13.91 -13.84 -6.48
CA ASP A 190 -14.67 -13.50 -7.68
C ASP A 190 -13.79 -13.59 -8.94
N LYS A 191 -12.49 -13.26 -8.85
CA LYS A 191 -11.51 -13.52 -9.91
C LYS A 191 -11.42 -15.02 -10.23
N ALA A 192 -11.31 -15.86 -9.21
CA ALA A 192 -11.18 -17.30 -9.39
C ALA A 192 -12.45 -17.91 -10.03
N LYS A 193 -13.64 -17.46 -9.64
CA LYS A 193 -14.91 -17.85 -10.28
C LYS A 193 -14.94 -17.43 -11.75
N LEU A 194 -14.58 -16.18 -12.04
CA LEU A 194 -14.50 -15.66 -13.40
C LEU A 194 -13.52 -16.48 -14.26
N TYR A 195 -12.35 -16.82 -13.71
CA TYR A 195 -11.37 -17.66 -14.38
C TYR A 195 -11.92 -19.06 -14.70
N ARG A 196 -12.61 -19.70 -13.76
CA ARG A 196 -13.25 -21.02 -13.98
C ARG A 196 -14.33 -20.95 -15.05
N ALA A 197 -15.21 -19.95 -14.98
CA ALA A 197 -16.28 -19.74 -15.96
C ALA A 197 -15.73 -19.56 -17.38
N ARG A 198 -14.61 -18.84 -17.53
CA ARG A 198 -13.91 -18.66 -18.81
C ARG A 198 -13.31 -19.95 -19.38
N ARG A 199 -12.87 -20.89 -18.53
CA ARG A 199 -12.36 -22.19 -19.02
C ARG A 199 -13.49 -23.09 -19.54
N THR A 200 -14.69 -22.92 -19.00
CA THR A 200 -15.87 -23.69 -19.40
C THR A 200 -16.67 -23.04 -20.53
N SER A 201 -16.46 -21.75 -20.81
CA SER A 201 -17.19 -21.04 -21.87
C SER A 201 -16.61 -21.35 -23.26
N SER A 202 -17.48 -21.72 -24.20
CA SER A 202 -17.14 -21.88 -25.63
C SER A 202 -16.99 -20.55 -26.38
N CYS A 203 -17.38 -19.43 -25.77
CA CYS A 203 -17.30 -18.09 -26.34
C CYS A 203 -16.19 -17.26 -25.67
N ALA A 204 -15.47 -16.46 -26.46
CA ALA A 204 -14.48 -15.52 -25.93
C ALA A 204 -15.19 -14.43 -25.12
N MET A 205 -14.90 -14.33 -23.82
CA MET A 205 -15.42 -13.25 -22.98
C MET A 205 -14.51 -12.02 -23.06
N ASP A 206 -15.11 -10.85 -23.28
CA ASP A 206 -14.40 -9.58 -23.31
C ASP A 206 -13.77 -9.26 -21.95
N TYR A 207 -12.56 -8.71 -22.02
CA TYR A 207 -11.91 -8.14 -20.85
C TYR A 207 -12.55 -6.78 -20.57
N SER A 208 -13.18 -6.60 -19.42
CA SER A 208 -13.54 -5.27 -18.93
C SER A 208 -12.27 -4.58 -18.44
N VAL A 209 -11.41 -4.15 -19.37
CA VAL A 209 -10.21 -3.34 -19.07
C VAL A 209 -10.57 -2.38 -17.95
N CYS A 210 -9.97 -2.54 -16.76
CA CYS A 210 -10.00 -1.49 -15.76
C CYS A 210 -9.55 -0.23 -16.49
N GLU A 211 -10.48 0.68 -16.76
CA GLU A 211 -10.28 1.79 -17.69
C GLU A 211 -9.37 2.86 -17.09
N HIS A 212 -8.13 2.49 -16.73
CA HIS A 212 -6.98 3.37 -16.56
C HIS A 212 -5.74 2.68 -17.12
N GLY A 213 -5.34 3.15 -18.30
CA GLY A 213 -4.14 2.73 -19.00
C GLY A 213 -4.46 1.70 -20.07
N ARG A 214 -4.64 2.18 -21.31
CA ARG A 214 -4.64 1.33 -22.51
C ARG A 214 -3.43 0.38 -22.45
N ILE A 215 -3.69 -0.91 -22.27
CA ILE A 215 -2.80 -1.99 -22.68
C ILE A 215 -3.59 -2.82 -23.68
N THR A 216 -3.55 -2.41 -24.94
CA THR A 216 -3.93 -3.25 -26.07
C THR A 216 -2.90 -4.38 -26.19
N ARG A 217 -3.21 -5.55 -25.62
CA ARG A 217 -2.66 -6.81 -26.14
C ARG A 217 -3.60 -7.30 -27.23
N THR A 218 -3.38 -6.80 -28.45
CA THR A 218 -3.92 -7.43 -29.66
C THR A 218 -3.34 -8.83 -29.75
N ARG A 219 -4.16 -9.86 -29.46
CA ARG A 219 -3.80 -11.24 -29.72
C ARG A 219 -3.89 -11.40 -31.24
N ARG A 220 -2.75 -11.59 -31.92
CA ARG A 220 -2.79 -12.08 -33.31
C ARG A 220 -3.48 -13.44 -33.29
N VAL A 221 -4.55 -13.54 -34.07
CA VAL A 221 -5.17 -14.82 -34.42
C VAL A 221 -4.06 -15.66 -35.04
N LYS A 222 -3.89 -16.89 -34.56
CA LYS A 222 -3.05 -17.87 -35.26
C LYS A 222 -3.81 -18.21 -36.55
N GLU A 223 -3.25 -17.79 -37.68
CA GLU A 223 -3.50 -18.43 -38.97
C GLU A 223 -2.98 -19.88 -38.94
#